data_AF-A0A2J4XVD4-F1
#
_entry.id   AF-A0A2J4XVD4-F1
#
_cell.length_a   1.000
_cell.length_b   1.000
_cell.length_c   1.000
_cell.angle_alpha   90.00
_cell.angle_beta   90.00
_cell.angle_gamma   90.00
#
_symmetry.space_group_name_H-M   'P 1'
#
loop_
_entity.id
_entity.type
_entity.pdbx_description
1 polymer ?
#
loop_
_entity_poly.entity_id
_entity_poly.type
_entity_poly.pdbx_seq_one_letter_code
_entity_poly.pdbx_strand_id
1 'polypeptide(L)'
;VSSDHLAMKNSAWDYLNKQDRSNLFFVLRGDEPQQDTLAIKRNTMDNGATVLDILGGDNFIGLGRSSLSGESLSAVFLNMKEKVLAWKPDIIRLWNFPKEMKNFTVDSQKNMISFSGSHFRLPLLLRISDKRVEPLPESEYSAPLRFQLADFAPRDNFVWVDRCYKMGQLWSPEVALSTDWCVSQGQLGGEQKVQ
;
A
#
# COMPACT_ATOMS: atom_id res chain seq x y z
N VAL A 1 9.79 -13.34 -18.53
CA VAL A 1 9.68 -11.87 -18.71
C VAL A 1 8.26 -11.44 -18.36
N SER A 2 8.10 -10.34 -17.63
CA SER A 2 6.79 -9.83 -17.24
C SER A 2 6.75 -8.31 -17.35
N SER A 3 5.62 -7.77 -17.79
CA SER A 3 5.26 -6.38 -17.51
C SER A 3 4.84 -6.25 -16.04
N ASP A 4 5.12 -5.09 -15.47
CA ASP A 4 4.64 -4.67 -14.17
C ASP A 4 3.26 -3.98 -14.29
N HIS A 5 3.08 -3.13 -15.30
CA HIS A 5 1.83 -2.43 -15.56
C HIS A 5 1.60 -2.08 -17.04
N LEU A 6 0.38 -1.65 -17.37
CA LEU A 6 0.04 -1.07 -18.66
C LEU A 6 0.65 0.33 -18.78
N ALA A 7 1.06 0.74 -19.98
CA ALA A 7 1.61 2.08 -20.20
C ALA A 7 0.71 3.19 -19.61
N MET A 8 1.30 4.09 -18.81
CA MET A 8 0.63 5.26 -18.25
C MET A 8 0.26 6.27 -19.35
N LYS A 9 -0.50 7.32 -19.00
CA LYS A 9 -0.90 8.36 -19.95
C LYS A 9 0.34 9.01 -20.58
N ASN A 10 0.38 8.98 -21.91
CA ASN A 10 1.45 9.52 -22.75
C ASN A 10 0.87 10.04 -24.08
N SER A 11 1.72 10.47 -25.01
CA SER A 11 1.31 10.98 -26.33
C SER A 11 0.54 9.97 -27.19
N ALA A 12 0.65 8.67 -26.91
CA ALA A 12 -0.06 7.60 -27.62
C ALA A 12 -1.33 7.12 -26.89
N TRP A 13 -1.68 7.70 -25.73
CA TRP A 13 -2.77 7.23 -24.86
C TRP A 13 -4.11 7.03 -25.58
N ASP A 14 -4.50 8.00 -26.41
CA ASP A 14 -5.78 7.97 -27.13
C ASP A 14 -5.81 6.90 -28.23
N TYR A 15 -4.65 6.48 -28.74
CA TYR A 15 -4.55 5.38 -29.70
C TYR A 15 -4.54 4.04 -28.99
N LEU A 16 -3.80 3.93 -27.88
CA LEU A 16 -3.69 2.69 -27.09
C LEU A 16 -5.02 2.25 -26.48
N ASN A 17 -5.83 3.19 -25.99
CA ASN A 17 -7.12 2.86 -25.36
C ASN A 17 -8.24 2.52 -26.35
N LYS A 18 -7.97 2.56 -27.66
CA LYS A 18 -8.88 2.02 -28.68
C LYS A 18 -8.71 0.50 -28.89
N GLN A 19 -7.71 -0.09 -28.25
CA GLN A 19 -7.37 -1.51 -28.36
C GLN A 19 -7.57 -2.21 -27.02
N ASP A 20 -7.71 -3.54 -27.06
CA ASP A 20 -7.64 -4.35 -25.85
C ASP A 20 -6.21 -4.36 -25.30
N ARG A 21 -6.06 -3.91 -24.06
CA ARG A 21 -4.74 -3.73 -23.43
C ARG A 21 -4.50 -4.83 -22.42
N SER A 22 -3.37 -5.52 -22.56
CA SER A 22 -2.94 -6.59 -21.66
C SER A 22 -1.49 -6.41 -21.23
N ASN A 23 -1.17 -6.83 -20.01
CA ASN A 23 0.21 -6.96 -19.55
C ASN A 23 0.85 -8.19 -20.19
N LEU A 24 2.16 -8.14 -20.47
CA LEU A 24 2.90 -9.28 -21.00
C LEU A 24 3.35 -10.20 -19.87
N PHE A 25 3.19 -11.50 -20.05
CA PHE A 25 3.89 -12.52 -19.27
C PHE A 25 4.24 -13.69 -20.20
N PHE A 26 5.53 -13.99 -20.33
CA PHE A 26 5.99 -15.16 -21.06
C PHE A 26 7.22 -15.77 -20.39
N VAL A 27 7.38 -17.07 -20.55
CA VAL A 27 8.51 -17.84 -20.03
C VAL A 27 9.18 -18.51 -21.21
N LEU A 28 10.51 -18.34 -21.31
CA LEU A 28 11.33 -19.11 -22.24
C LEU A 28 11.95 -20.24 -21.42
N ARG A 29 11.69 -21.48 -21.84
CA ARG A 29 12.31 -22.67 -21.26
C ARG A 29 13.26 -23.28 -22.28
N GLY A 30 14.32 -23.92 -21.80
CA GLY A 30 15.34 -24.57 -22.63
C GLY A 30 15.31 -26.09 -22.56
N ASP A 31 14.26 -26.66 -21.98
CA ASP A 31 14.08 -28.10 -21.77
C ASP A 31 13.36 -28.77 -22.95
N GLU A 32 12.36 -28.11 -23.54
CA GLU A 32 11.59 -28.64 -24.67
C GLU A 32 11.40 -27.58 -25.77
N PRO A 33 11.41 -27.97 -27.06
CA PRO A 33 11.15 -27.08 -28.18
C PRO A 33 9.64 -26.86 -28.38
N GLN A 34 8.94 -26.46 -27.31
CA GLN A 34 7.51 -26.18 -27.33
C GLN A 34 7.24 -24.67 -27.24
N GLN A 35 6.28 -24.21 -28.04
CA GLN A 35 5.70 -22.88 -27.94
C GLN A 35 4.20 -23.02 -27.70
N ASP A 36 3.68 -22.36 -26.67
CA ASP A 36 2.25 -22.35 -26.37
C ASP A 36 1.79 -20.97 -25.93
N THR A 37 0.52 -20.65 -26.18
CA THR A 37 -0.15 -19.42 -25.73
C THR A 37 -1.35 -19.79 -24.88
N LEU A 38 -1.25 -19.51 -23.58
CA LEU A 38 -2.30 -19.82 -22.63
C LEU A 38 -3.29 -18.66 -22.53
N ALA A 39 -4.41 -18.77 -23.26
CA ALA A 39 -5.49 -17.78 -23.30
C ALA A 39 -6.44 -17.90 -22.10
N ILE A 40 -5.91 -17.93 -20.87
CA ILE A 40 -6.72 -18.03 -19.65
C ILE A 40 -6.90 -16.67 -18.96
N LYS A 41 -8.03 -16.50 -18.26
CA LYS A 41 -8.29 -15.31 -17.46
C LYS A 41 -7.43 -15.33 -16.18
N ARG A 42 -6.40 -14.48 -16.14
CA ARG A 42 -5.39 -14.41 -15.06
C ARG A 42 -5.02 -12.98 -14.71
N ASN A 43 -4.18 -12.80 -13.70
CA ASN A 43 -3.57 -11.50 -13.40
C ASN A 43 -2.09 -11.67 -12.97
N THR A 44 -1.41 -10.57 -12.66
CA THR A 44 0.02 -10.57 -12.33
C THR A 44 0.37 -11.33 -11.04
N MET A 45 -0.58 -11.53 -10.12
CA MET A 45 -0.38 -12.35 -8.90
C MET A 45 -0.07 -13.81 -9.24
N ASP A 46 -0.57 -14.30 -10.38
CA ASP A 46 -0.40 -15.69 -10.83
C ASP A 46 1.01 -15.98 -11.38
N ASN A 47 1.78 -14.94 -11.72
CA ASN A 47 3.09 -15.08 -12.36
C ASN A 47 4.07 -15.86 -11.47
N GLY A 48 4.13 -15.53 -10.18
CA GLY A 48 5.01 -16.22 -9.22
C GLY A 48 4.65 -17.70 -9.05
N ALA A 49 3.36 -18.00 -8.87
CA ALA A 49 2.88 -19.39 -8.75
C ALA A 49 3.14 -20.19 -10.04
N THR A 50 2.99 -19.56 -11.21
CA THR A 50 3.25 -20.21 -12.50
C THR A 50 4.73 -20.55 -12.66
N VAL A 51 5.64 -19.63 -12.31
CA VAL A 51 7.09 -19.90 -12.37
C VAL A 51 7.49 -20.96 -11.34
N LEU A 52 6.92 -20.91 -10.13
CA LEU A 52 7.19 -21.91 -9.09
C LEU A 52 6.81 -23.32 -9.55
N ASP A 53 5.64 -23.47 -10.16
CA ASP A 53 5.14 -24.73 -10.73
C ASP A 53 6.06 -25.23 -11.87
N ILE A 54 6.48 -24.35 -12.79
CA ILE A 54 7.45 -24.69 -13.86
C ILE A 54 8.76 -25.24 -13.29
N LEU A 55 9.20 -24.72 -12.14
CA LEU A 55 10.43 -25.15 -11.46
C LEU A 55 10.25 -26.44 -10.63
N GLY A 56 9.07 -27.06 -10.66
CA GLY A 56 8.76 -28.28 -9.90
C GLY A 56 8.39 -28.02 -8.43
N GLY A 57 8.03 -26.78 -8.10
CA GLY A 57 7.53 -26.40 -6.78
C GLY A 57 6.02 -26.58 -6.64
N ASP A 58 5.44 -25.83 -5.71
CA ASP A 58 3.99 -25.78 -5.52
C ASP A 58 3.31 -24.94 -6.62
N ASN A 59 1.99 -25.09 -6.78
CA ASN A 59 1.20 -24.38 -7.79
C ASN A 59 0.44 -23.16 -7.25
N PHE A 60 0.73 -22.73 -6.02
CA PHE A 60 0.19 -21.52 -5.42
C PHE A 60 1.24 -20.78 -4.59
N ILE A 61 1.12 -19.44 -4.54
CA ILE A 61 1.87 -18.60 -3.61
C ILE A 61 1.09 -17.32 -3.33
N GLY A 62 0.81 -17.04 -2.05
CA GLY A 62 -0.11 -15.96 -1.68
C GLY A 62 -1.46 -16.08 -2.38
N LEU A 63 -1.87 -15.03 -3.10
CA LEU A 63 -3.10 -15.01 -3.89
C LEU A 63 -2.94 -15.56 -5.31
N GLY A 64 -1.72 -15.87 -5.75
CA GLY A 64 -1.45 -16.40 -7.09
C GLY A 64 -1.77 -17.88 -7.21
N ARG A 65 -2.24 -18.29 -8.39
CA ARG A 65 -2.42 -19.69 -8.78
C ARG A 65 -1.69 -19.94 -10.10
N SER A 66 -1.05 -21.10 -10.23
CA SER A 66 -0.34 -21.46 -11.45
C SER A 66 -1.29 -21.42 -12.63
N SER A 67 -0.85 -20.82 -13.72
CA SER A 67 -1.58 -20.83 -14.99
C SER A 67 -1.46 -22.15 -15.76
N LEU A 68 -0.67 -23.11 -15.25
CA LEU A 68 -0.49 -24.43 -15.86
C LEU A 68 -1.38 -25.47 -15.19
N SER A 69 -1.34 -25.54 -13.86
CA SER A 69 -1.98 -26.61 -13.09
C SER A 69 -3.04 -26.12 -12.09
N GLY A 70 -3.29 -24.80 -12.02
CA GLY A 70 -4.23 -24.19 -11.09
C GLY A 70 -5.32 -23.38 -11.76
N GLU A 71 -6.35 -23.04 -10.99
CA GLU A 71 -7.40 -22.11 -11.42
C GLU A 71 -7.13 -20.71 -10.86
N SER A 72 -6.90 -19.75 -11.74
CA SER A 72 -6.68 -18.35 -11.36
C SER A 72 -7.89 -17.78 -10.61
N LEU A 73 -7.63 -16.97 -9.57
CA LEU A 73 -8.70 -16.27 -8.84
C LEU A 73 -9.46 -15.29 -9.74
N SER A 74 -8.84 -14.78 -10.81
CA SER A 74 -9.54 -13.97 -11.81
C SER A 74 -10.56 -14.78 -12.61
N ALA A 75 -10.41 -16.10 -12.73
CA ALA A 75 -11.38 -16.98 -13.38
C ALA A 75 -12.57 -17.27 -12.45
N VAL A 76 -12.32 -17.42 -11.14
CA VAL A 76 -13.35 -17.70 -10.13
C VAL A 76 -14.20 -16.47 -9.79
N PHE A 77 -13.56 -15.32 -9.57
CA PHE A 77 -14.25 -14.10 -9.15
C PHE A 77 -14.53 -13.18 -10.34
N LEU A 78 -15.80 -12.83 -10.54
CA LEU A 78 -16.22 -11.90 -11.60
C LEU A 78 -15.55 -10.52 -11.44
N ASN A 79 -15.56 -9.99 -10.21
CA ASN A 79 -14.96 -8.70 -9.85
C ASN A 79 -13.75 -8.87 -8.92
N MET A 80 -12.58 -9.12 -9.52
CA MET A 80 -11.34 -9.33 -8.76
C MET A 80 -10.94 -8.09 -7.95
N LYS A 81 -11.17 -6.88 -8.48
CA LYS A 81 -10.83 -5.62 -7.78
C LYS A 81 -11.56 -5.51 -6.45
N GLU A 82 -12.87 -5.71 -6.47
CA GLU A 82 -13.69 -5.67 -5.26
C GLU A 82 -13.29 -6.78 -4.27
N LYS A 83 -12.99 -7.98 -4.78
CA LYS A 83 -12.55 -9.09 -3.93
C LYS A 83 -11.22 -8.82 -3.23
N VAL A 84 -10.23 -8.26 -3.94
CA VAL A 84 -8.94 -7.86 -3.32
C VAL A 84 -9.15 -6.80 -2.24
N LEU A 85 -9.99 -5.80 -2.51
CA LEU A 85 -10.30 -4.75 -1.53
C LEU A 85 -10.99 -5.31 -0.29
N ALA A 86 -11.87 -6.30 -0.45
CA ALA A 86 -12.53 -6.97 0.67
C ALA A 86 -11.55 -7.73 1.58
N TRP A 87 -10.43 -8.23 1.04
CA TRP A 87 -9.36 -8.89 1.83
C TRP A 87 -8.38 -7.93 2.49
N LYS A 88 -8.39 -6.64 2.14
CA LYS A 88 -7.48 -5.63 2.70
C LYS A 88 -7.41 -5.68 4.24
N PRO A 89 -8.51 -5.80 5.01
CA PRO A 89 -8.43 -5.89 6.46
C PRO A 89 -7.65 -7.12 6.93
N ASP A 90 -7.84 -8.28 6.30
CA ASP A 90 -7.18 -9.52 6.67
C ASP A 90 -5.68 -9.49 6.34
N ILE A 91 -5.33 -8.93 5.18
CA ILE A 91 -3.92 -8.72 4.77
C ILE A 91 -3.23 -7.78 5.76
N ILE A 92 -3.84 -6.64 6.09
CA ILE A 92 -3.30 -5.68 7.06
C ILE A 92 -3.03 -6.33 8.43
N ARG A 93 -3.83 -7.31 8.86
CA ARG A 93 -3.58 -8.03 10.13
C ARG A 93 -2.28 -8.83 10.12
N LEU A 94 -1.78 -9.26 8.96
CA LEU A 94 -0.51 -9.99 8.88
C LEU A 94 0.70 -9.12 9.25
N TRP A 95 0.56 -7.78 9.24
CA TRP A 95 1.62 -6.84 9.61
C TRP A 95 1.77 -6.73 11.15
N ASN A 96 0.86 -7.36 11.91
CA ASN A 96 0.88 -7.43 13.37
C ASN A 96 1.10 -6.07 14.05
N PHE A 97 0.38 -5.04 13.59
CA PHE A 97 0.50 -3.70 14.14
C PHE A 97 0.13 -3.64 15.63
N PRO A 98 0.78 -2.75 16.41
CA PRO A 98 0.45 -2.59 17.83
C PRO A 98 -1.03 -2.28 18.05
N LYS A 99 -1.61 -2.90 19.09
CA LYS A 99 -3.02 -2.68 19.46
C LYS A 99 -3.24 -1.38 20.21
N GLU A 100 -2.24 -0.96 20.98
CA GLU A 100 -2.25 0.25 21.79
C GLU A 100 -0.95 1.04 21.61
N MET A 101 -1.02 2.34 21.85
CA MET A 101 0.11 3.25 21.95
C MET A 101 -0.11 4.16 23.15
N LYS A 102 0.59 3.88 24.26
CA LYS A 102 0.54 4.70 25.48
C LYS A 102 1.52 5.86 25.40
N ASN A 103 2.73 5.58 24.94
CA ASN A 103 3.81 6.53 24.76
C ASN A 103 4.48 6.26 23.40
N PHE A 104 5.11 7.28 22.84
CA PHE A 104 5.96 7.18 21.66
C PHE A 104 7.19 8.08 21.82
N THR A 105 8.24 7.79 21.06
CA THR A 105 9.44 8.61 20.99
C THR A 105 9.73 8.99 19.54
N VAL A 106 10.11 10.24 19.32
CA VAL A 106 10.52 10.76 18.02
C VAL A 106 12.03 11.00 18.04
N ASP A 107 12.76 10.29 17.18
CA ASP A 107 14.18 10.48 16.93
C ASP A 107 14.32 11.31 15.66
N SER A 108 14.51 12.62 15.83
CA SER A 108 14.66 13.58 14.72
C SER A 108 15.94 13.40 13.93
N GLN A 109 16.99 12.80 14.52
CA GLN A 109 18.25 12.53 13.83
C GLN A 109 18.12 11.32 12.90
N LYS A 110 17.40 10.28 13.33
CA LYS A 110 17.14 9.07 12.53
C LYS A 110 15.88 9.18 11.66
N ASN A 111 15.11 10.25 11.80
CA ASN A 111 13.80 10.43 11.17
C ASN A 111 12.88 9.24 11.45
N MET A 112 12.75 8.89 12.73
CA MET A 112 12.00 7.72 13.16
C MET A 112 11.07 8.03 14.33
N ILE A 113 9.94 7.33 14.37
CA ILE A 113 9.07 7.23 15.55
C ILE A 113 9.07 5.79 16.04
N SER A 114 9.09 5.64 17.37
CA SER A 114 9.03 4.33 18.02
C SER A 114 7.89 4.29 19.04
N PHE A 115 7.12 3.21 19.02
CA PHE A 115 6.08 2.95 20.01
C PHE A 115 5.79 1.46 20.11
N SER A 116 5.48 0.97 21.31
CA SER A 116 5.07 -0.43 21.53
C SER A 116 6.03 -1.46 20.88
N GLY A 117 7.33 -1.20 20.93
CA GLY A 117 8.39 -2.03 20.32
C GLY A 117 8.50 -1.97 18.79
N SER A 118 7.66 -1.18 18.13
CA SER A 118 7.66 -0.97 16.68
C SER A 118 8.37 0.33 16.31
N HIS A 119 8.91 0.36 15.09
CA HIS A 119 9.71 1.45 14.57
C HIS A 119 9.24 1.82 13.16
N PHE A 120 8.98 3.10 12.92
CA PHE A 120 8.51 3.60 11.63
C PHE A 120 9.31 4.83 11.20
N ARG A 121 9.50 4.99 9.89
CA ARG A 121 10.13 6.18 9.31
C ARG A 121 9.15 7.34 9.26
N LEU A 122 9.70 8.54 9.39
CA LEU A 122 8.99 9.80 9.23
C LEU A 122 9.11 10.33 7.79
N PRO A 123 8.13 11.11 7.30
CA PRO A 123 6.92 11.56 8.01
C PRO A 123 5.87 10.45 8.14
N LEU A 124 5.05 10.51 9.19
CA LEU A 124 4.07 9.46 9.51
C LEU A 124 2.79 10.02 10.10
N LEU A 125 1.66 9.45 9.68
CA LEU A 125 0.38 9.59 10.36
C LEU A 125 0.01 8.27 11.04
N LEU A 126 -0.42 8.32 12.29
CA LEU A 126 -0.93 7.19 13.04
C LEU A 126 -2.42 7.38 13.27
N ARG A 127 -3.22 6.38 12.89
CA ARG A 127 -4.64 6.29 13.29
C ARG A 127 -4.74 5.41 14.51
N ILE A 128 -5.28 5.95 15.59
CA ILE A 128 -5.41 5.26 16.87
C ILE A 128 -6.89 5.01 17.10
N SER A 129 -7.25 3.74 17.11
CA SER A 129 -8.59 3.25 17.41
C SER A 129 -8.54 2.29 18.59
N ASP A 130 -9.70 1.95 19.17
CA ASP A 130 -9.80 1.00 20.29
C ASP A 130 -9.21 -0.39 20.00
N LYS A 131 -9.02 -0.72 18.71
CA LYS A 131 -8.61 -2.06 18.27
C LYS A 131 -7.18 -2.11 17.74
N ARG A 132 -6.63 -0.98 17.28
CA ARG A 132 -5.32 -0.92 16.63
C ARG A 132 -4.77 0.49 16.50
N VAL A 133 -3.45 0.55 16.41
CA VAL A 133 -2.68 1.70 15.94
C VAL A 133 -2.21 1.42 14.52
N GLU A 134 -2.80 2.10 13.55
CA GLU A 134 -2.52 1.90 12.12
C GLU A 134 -1.55 2.98 11.61
N PRO A 135 -0.34 2.60 11.17
CA PRO A 135 0.61 3.52 10.57
C PRO A 135 0.26 3.78 9.10
N LEU A 136 0.23 5.07 8.74
CA LEU A 136 -0.12 5.59 7.43
C LEU A 136 1.06 6.45 6.93
N PRO A 137 2.01 5.84 6.20
CA PRO A 137 3.18 6.56 5.69
C PRO A 137 2.81 7.47 4.50
N GLU A 138 3.65 8.46 4.26
CA GLU A 138 3.70 9.19 2.99
C GLU A 138 4.70 8.51 2.05
N SER A 139 4.32 8.32 0.80
CA SER A 139 5.05 7.63 -0.27
C SER A 139 4.60 8.17 -1.63
N GLU A 140 5.33 7.83 -2.68
CA GLU A 140 5.01 8.23 -4.06
C GLU A 140 3.58 7.84 -4.51
N TYR A 141 3.05 6.74 -3.97
CA TYR A 141 1.74 6.20 -4.33
C TYR A 141 0.64 6.49 -3.30
N SER A 142 0.93 7.25 -2.25
CA SER A 142 -0.05 7.62 -1.21
C SER A 142 -0.31 9.11 -1.23
N ALA A 143 -1.55 9.51 -0.90
CA ALA A 143 -1.87 10.92 -0.73
C ALA A 143 -1.00 11.57 0.38
N PRO A 144 -0.70 12.88 0.29
CA PRO A 144 -0.04 13.59 1.39
C PRO A 144 -0.78 13.41 2.73
N LEU A 145 -0.04 13.39 3.84
CA LEU A 145 -0.59 13.03 5.16
C LEU A 145 -1.80 13.86 5.57
N ARG A 146 -1.85 15.15 5.21
CA ARG A 146 -3.01 16.03 5.46
C ARG A 146 -4.31 15.52 4.81
N PHE A 147 -4.22 14.92 3.62
CA PHE A 147 -5.38 14.37 2.93
C PHE A 147 -5.77 13.01 3.51
N GLN A 148 -4.79 12.18 3.87
CA GLN A 148 -5.06 10.93 4.60
C GLN A 148 -5.75 11.20 5.94
N LEU A 149 -5.32 12.25 6.65
CA LEU A 149 -5.93 12.68 7.89
C LEU A 149 -7.38 13.11 7.67
N ALA A 150 -7.68 13.85 6.60
CA ALA A 150 -9.04 14.30 6.29
C ALA A 150 -10.07 13.15 6.11
N ASP A 151 -9.60 11.94 5.81
CA ASP A 151 -10.45 10.74 5.69
C ASP A 151 -10.77 10.07 7.05
N PHE A 152 -10.26 10.60 8.17
CA PHE A 152 -10.49 10.02 9.50
C PHE A 152 -11.91 10.28 9.98
N ALA A 153 -12.48 9.31 10.71
CA ALA A 153 -13.74 9.56 11.39
C ALA A 153 -13.52 10.55 12.54
N PRO A 154 -14.53 11.38 12.91
CA PRO A 154 -14.38 12.35 14.01
C PRO A 154 -13.93 11.78 15.35
N ARG A 155 -14.20 10.49 15.59
CA ARG A 155 -13.80 9.75 16.80
C ARG A 155 -12.39 9.15 16.75
N ASP A 156 -11.77 9.11 15.58
CA ASP A 156 -10.46 8.50 15.43
C ASP A 156 -9.43 9.45 16.05
N ASN A 157 -8.65 8.95 17.01
CA ASN A 157 -7.50 9.65 17.52
C ASN A 157 -6.36 9.57 16.50
N PHE A 158 -5.50 10.58 16.45
CA PHE A 158 -4.34 10.56 15.59
C PHE A 158 -3.08 11.09 16.26
N VAL A 159 -1.95 10.65 15.73
CA VAL A 159 -0.63 11.30 15.93
C VAL A 159 -0.04 11.51 14.54
N TRP A 160 0.23 12.76 14.18
CA TRP A 160 0.87 13.14 12.94
C TRP A 160 2.25 13.69 13.27
N VAL A 161 3.29 13.13 12.67
CA VAL A 161 4.67 13.59 12.82
C VAL A 161 5.21 13.98 11.45
N ASP A 162 5.51 15.27 11.28
CA ASP A 162 5.93 15.85 10.01
C ASP A 162 6.69 17.16 10.22
N ARG A 163 7.07 17.82 9.13
CA ARG A 163 7.68 19.16 9.18
C ARG A 163 6.68 20.18 9.70
N CYS A 164 7.11 21.01 10.64
CA CYS A 164 6.25 21.98 11.34
C CYS A 164 5.44 22.86 10.39
N TYR A 165 6.03 23.35 9.29
CA TYR A 165 5.32 24.19 8.33
C TYR A 165 4.05 23.53 7.74
N LYS A 166 4.00 22.19 7.60
CA LYS A 166 2.82 21.50 7.07
C LYS A 166 1.63 21.54 8.04
N MET A 167 1.90 21.53 9.34
CA MET A 167 0.87 21.63 10.39
C MET A 167 0.61 23.09 10.77
N GLY A 168 1.65 23.93 10.79
CA GLY A 168 1.57 25.34 11.16
C GLY A 168 0.67 26.14 10.22
N GLN A 169 0.63 25.79 8.93
CA GLN A 169 -0.33 26.34 7.97
C GLN A 169 -1.80 26.01 8.29
N LEU A 170 -2.07 25.00 9.12
CA LEU A 170 -3.41 24.56 9.47
C LEU A 170 -3.84 25.08 10.85
N TRP A 171 -2.98 24.97 11.86
CA TRP A 171 -3.38 25.15 13.26
C TRP A 171 -2.47 26.04 14.11
N SER A 172 -1.22 26.28 13.69
CA SER A 172 -0.23 27.00 14.50
C SER A 172 0.61 27.94 13.61
N PRO A 173 0.08 29.13 13.27
CA PRO A 173 0.75 30.11 12.40
C PRO A 173 2.17 30.46 12.83
N GLU A 174 2.45 30.42 14.13
CA GLU A 174 3.76 30.68 14.75
C GLU A 174 4.89 29.77 14.26
N VAL A 175 4.57 28.53 13.83
CA VAL A 175 5.54 27.56 13.29
C VAL A 175 5.36 27.31 11.79
N ALA A 176 4.54 28.12 11.10
CA ALA A 176 4.20 27.92 9.69
C ALA A 176 5.39 28.04 8.71
N LEU A 177 6.54 28.54 9.17
CA LEU A 177 7.78 28.64 8.39
C LEU A 177 8.89 27.70 8.89
N SER A 178 8.67 26.96 9.98
CA SER A 178 9.69 26.06 10.56
C SER A 178 9.82 24.77 9.75
N THR A 179 11.06 24.35 9.50
CA THR A 179 11.41 23.07 8.87
C THR A 179 11.78 21.99 9.90
N ASP A 180 11.62 22.28 11.19
CA ASP A 180 11.82 21.30 12.25
C ASP A 180 10.74 20.20 12.20
N TRP A 181 10.97 19.12 12.95
CA TRP A 181 9.95 18.11 13.16
C TRP A 181 8.97 18.59 14.23
N CYS A 182 7.68 18.50 13.92
CA CYS A 182 6.59 18.72 14.86
C CYS A 182 5.72 17.47 14.95
N VAL A 183 5.03 17.37 16.08
CA VAL A 183 3.99 16.40 16.36
C VAL A 183 2.68 17.14 16.55
N SER A 184 1.63 16.69 15.86
CA SER A 184 0.25 17.06 16.16
C SER A 184 -0.53 15.82 16.58
N GLN A 185 -1.29 15.92 17.65
CA GLN A 185 -2.10 14.81 18.15
C GLN A 185 -3.45 15.28 18.67
N GLY A 186 -4.48 14.48 18.44
CA GLY A 186 -5.85 14.81 18.84
C GLY A 186 -6.89 14.03 18.06
N GLN A 187 -8.08 14.63 17.94
CA GLN A 187 -9.19 14.20 17.09
C GLN A 187 -9.54 15.33 16.14
N LEU A 188 -9.90 15.05 14.89
CA LEU A 188 -10.17 16.08 13.87
C LEU A 188 -11.18 17.18 14.28
N GLY A 189 -12.12 16.87 15.18
CA GLY A 189 -13.10 17.84 15.70
C GLY A 189 -12.71 18.52 17.02
N GLY A 190 -11.56 18.20 17.58
CA GLY A 190 -11.06 18.75 18.85
C GLY A 190 -10.05 19.89 18.66
N GLU A 191 -9.57 20.42 19.79
CA GLU A 191 -8.43 21.34 19.81
C GLU A 191 -7.15 20.58 19.42
N GLN A 192 -6.38 21.13 18.47
CA GLN A 192 -5.11 20.54 18.04
C GLN A 192 -3.94 21.21 18.75
N LYS A 193 -2.97 20.40 19.18
CA LYS A 193 -1.70 20.91 19.72
C LYS A 193 -0.57 20.50 18.80
N VAL A 194 0.15 21.49 18.27
CA VAL A 194 1.38 21.30 17.52
C VAL A 194 2.55 21.53 18.49
N GLN A 195 3.45 20.55 18.63
CA GLN A 195 4.61 20.59 19.54
C GLN A 195 5.87 20.09 18.84
#